data_AF-A0A258S8S0-F1
#
_entry.id   AF-A0A258S8S0-F1
#
_cell.length_a   1.000
_cell.length_b   1.000
_cell.length_c   1.000
_cell.angle_alpha   90.00
_cell.angle_beta   90.00
_cell.angle_gamma   90.00
#
_symmetry.space_group_name_H-M   'P 1'
#
loop_
_entity.id
_entity.type
_entity.pdbx_description
1 polymer ?
#
loop_
_entity_poly.entity_id
_entity_poly.type
_entity_poly.pdbx_seq_one_letter_code
_entity_poly.pdbx_strand_id
1 'polypeptide(L)' 'MMRALAFLTPPVIMGVVAATAGLSAVFVVTRPGASDQARYAKRIVTTMLATLAIILGAFAWALWTWSTTP' A
#
# COMPACT_ATOMS: atom_id res chain seq x y z
N MET A 1 -6.61 -6.72 26.51
CA MET A 1 -7.13 -5.60 25.71
C MET A 1 -6.06 -4.56 25.33
N MET A 2 -5.14 -4.17 26.21
CA MET A 2 -4.08 -3.15 25.92
C MET A 2 -3.09 -3.51 24.79
N ARG A 3 -2.80 -4.80 24.53
CA ARG A 3 -1.83 -5.21 23.50
C ARG A 3 -2.28 -4.96 22.06
N ALA A 4 -3.59 -5.00 21.78
CA ALA A 4 -4.10 -4.78 20.42
C ALA A 4 -3.97 -3.30 20.00
N LEU A 5 -4.11 -2.37 20.95
CA LEU A 5 -3.95 -0.93 20.71
C LEU A 5 -2.51 -0.54 20.39
N ALA A 6 -1.52 -1.29 20.88
CA ALA A 6 -0.11 -1.06 20.58
C ALA A 6 0.25 -1.27 19.08
N PHE A 7 -0.56 -2.05 18.34
CA PHE A 7 -0.41 -2.25 16.90
C PHE A 7 -1.17 -1.21 16.06
N LEU A 8 -2.00 -0.37 16.67
CA LEU A 8 -2.79 0.67 16.00
C LEU A 8 -2.05 2.01 15.96
N THR A 9 -0.72 1.99 15.89
CA THR A 9 0.04 3.23 15.67
C THR A 9 -0.11 3.67 14.21
N PRO A 10 -0.15 4.99 13.93
CA PRO A 10 -0.25 5.50 12.57
C PRO A 10 0.76 4.88 11.57
N PRO A 11 2.08 4.77 11.87
CA PRO A 11 3.03 4.18 10.92
C PRO A 11 2.76 2.71 10.63
N VAL A 12 2.29 1.93 11.62
CA VAL A 12 1.97 0.51 11.42
C VAL A 12 0.75 0.35 10.51
N ILE A 13 -0.32 1.12 10.76
CA ILE A 13 -1.53 1.10 9.93
C ILE A 13 -1.17 1.48 8.49
N MET A 14 -0.42 2.56 8.30
CA MET A 14 0.01 3.01 6.97
C MET A 14 0.85 1.92 6.27
N GLY A 15 1.77 1.27 6.99
CA GLY A 15 2.59 0.18 6.46
C GLY A 15 1.77 -1.03 6.00
N VAL A 16 0.76 -1.44 6.78
CA VAL A 16 -0.14 -2.56 6.41
C VAL A 16 -0.96 -2.22 5.17
N VAL A 17 -1.51 -1.01 5.09
CA VAL A 17 -2.27 -0.56 3.92
C VAL A 17 -1.36 -0.46 2.69
N ALA A 18 -0.14 0.06 2.85
CA ALA A 18 0.86 0.13 1.79
C ALA A 18 1.21 -1.27 1.24
N ALA A 19 1.48 -2.24 2.13
CA ALA A 19 1.78 -3.61 1.74
C ALA A 19 0.59 -4.27 1.01
N THR A 20 -0.62 -4.10 1.52
CA THR A 20 -1.84 -4.64 0.91
C THR A 20 -2.09 -4.05 -0.48
N ALA A 21 -1.91 -2.72 -0.63
CA ALA A 21 -2.03 -2.04 -1.91
C ALA A 21 -0.94 -2.50 -2.90
N GLY A 22 0.31 -2.65 -2.45
CA GLY A 22 1.41 -3.14 -3.27
C GLY A 22 1.18 -4.57 -3.78
N LEU A 23 0.76 -5.49 -2.90
CA LEU A 23 0.40 -6.85 -3.28
C LEU A 23 -0.78 -6.88 -4.25
N SER A 24 -1.77 -6.02 -4.06
CA SER A 24 -2.91 -5.88 -4.96
C SER A 24 -2.48 -5.34 -6.33
N ALA A 25 -1.54 -4.40 -6.40
CA ALA A 25 -0.98 -3.92 -7.66
C ALA A 25 -0.27 -5.05 -8.43
N VAL A 26 0.56 -5.84 -7.74
CA VAL A 26 1.23 -7.02 -8.32
C VAL A 26 0.21 -8.08 -8.79
N PHE A 27 -0.83 -8.31 -8.00
CA PHE A 27 -1.91 -9.19 -8.39
C PHE A 27 -2.63 -8.70 -9.66
N VAL A 28 -3.03 -7.43 -9.71
CA VAL A 28 -3.75 -6.88 -10.86
C VAL A 28 -2.86 -6.89 -12.11
N VAL A 29 -1.57 -6.54 -12.00
CA VAL A 29 -0.66 -6.50 -13.15
C VAL A 29 -0.38 -7.89 -13.74
N THR A 30 -0.51 -8.95 -12.96
CA THR A 30 -0.32 -10.34 -13.43
C THR A 30 -1.58 -10.94 -14.06
N ARG A 31 -2.75 -10.30 -13.93
CA ARG A 31 -4.00 -10.81 -14.52
C ARG A 31 -4.12 -10.51 -16.02
N PRO A 32 -4.60 -11.47 -16.84
CA PRO A 32 -4.81 -11.24 -18.27
C PRO A 32 -5.97 -10.25 -18.53
N GLY A 33 -5.87 -9.45 -19.59
CA GLY A 33 -6.91 -8.54 -20.05
C GLY A 33 -7.40 -8.94 -21.44
N ALA A 34 -8.60 -9.51 -21.52
CA ALA A 34 -9.18 -10.06 -22.76
C ALA A 34 -9.68 -8.99 -23.74
N SER A 35 -9.97 -7.79 -23.26
CA SER A 35 -10.40 -6.65 -24.07
C SER A 35 -9.48 -5.43 -23.86
N ASP A 36 -9.52 -4.50 -24.81
CA ASP A 36 -8.77 -3.23 -24.69
C ASP A 36 -9.22 -2.41 -23.49
N GLN A 37 -10.53 -2.39 -23.21
CA GLN A 37 -11.09 -1.77 -22.01
C GLN A 37 -10.50 -2.40 -20.73
N ALA A 38 -10.42 -3.73 -20.67
CA ALA A 38 -9.83 -4.42 -19.52
C ALA A 38 -8.34 -4.12 -19.35
N ARG A 39 -7.59 -4.02 -20.45
CA ARG A 39 -6.16 -3.64 -20.43
C ARG A 39 -5.96 -2.20 -19.94
N TYR A 40 -6.84 -1.29 -20.36
CA TYR A 40 -6.80 0.10 -19.91
C TYR A 40 -7.15 0.23 -18.42
N ALA A 41 -8.26 -0.39 -17.98
CA ALA A 41 -8.65 -0.41 -16.57
C ALA A 41 -7.56 -1.01 -15.69
N LYS A 42 -6.96 -2.13 -16.12
CA LYS A 42 -5.82 -2.76 -15.45
C LYS A 42 -4.66 -1.78 -15.23
N ARG A 43 -4.28 -1.00 -16.24
CA ARG A 43 -3.20 0.00 -16.12
C ARG A 43 -3.54 1.05 -15.08
N ILE A 44 -4.74 1.64 -15.14
CA ILE A 44 -5.18 2.65 -14.17
C ILE A 44 -5.15 2.08 -12.76
N VAL A 45 -5.81 0.94 -12.53
CA VAL A 45 -5.93 0.34 -11.20
C VAL A 45 -4.55 -0.03 -10.65
N THR A 46 -3.68 -0.61 -11.47
CA THR A 46 -2.31 -0.94 -11.07
C THR A 46 -1.53 0.31 -10.66
N THR A 47 -1.58 1.37 -11.47
CA THR A 47 -0.87 2.63 -11.17
C THR A 47 -1.40 3.29 -9.91
N MET A 48 -2.72 3.32 -9.71
CA MET A 48 -3.32 3.90 -8.49
C MET A 48 -2.93 3.13 -7.24
N LEU A 49 -2.98 1.79 -7.28
CA LEU A 49 -2.57 0.93 -6.17
C LEU A 49 -1.07 1.04 -5.87
N ALA A 50 -0.23 1.07 -6.91
CA ALA A 50 1.21 1.25 -6.75
C ALA A 50 1.55 2.62 -6.14
N THR A 51 0.93 3.69 -6.63
CA THR A 51 1.11 5.04 -6.07
C THR A 51 0.66 5.10 -4.61
N LEU A 52 -0.50 4.51 -4.28
CA LEU A 52 -0.96 4.43 -2.89
C LEU A 52 0.04 3.71 -1.99
N ALA A 53 0.57 2.57 -2.45
CA ALA A 53 1.58 1.80 -1.72
C ALA A 53 2.85 2.61 -1.48
N ILE A 54 3.34 3.31 -2.50
CA ILE A 54 4.56 4.14 -2.41
C ILE A 54 4.35 5.29 -1.42
N ILE A 55 3.26 6.05 -1.56
CA ILE A 55 3.00 7.22 -0.71
C ILE A 55 2.86 6.80 0.75
N LEU A 56 2.01 5.81 1.03
CA LEU A 56 1.81 5.35 2.41
C LEU A 56 3.06 4.68 2.98
N GLY A 57 3.81 3.94 2.18
CA GLY A 57 5.08 3.33 2.60
C GLY A 57 6.12 4.38 2.97
N ALA A 58 6.25 5.44 2.17
CA ALA A 58 7.17 6.54 2.45
C ALA A 58 6.80 7.30 3.73
N PHE A 59 5.50 7.59 3.94
CA PHE A 59 5.04 8.23 5.17
C PHE A 59 5.18 7.32 6.40
N ALA A 60 4.86 6.03 6.27
CA ALA A 60 5.06 5.05 7.33
C ALA A 60 6.53 5.00 7.77
N TRP A 61 7.45 4.99 6.80
CA TRP A 61 8.88 5.03 7.05
C TRP A 61 9.31 6.32 7.74
N ALA A 62 8.90 7.49 7.24
CA ALA A 62 9.24 8.77 7.83
C ALA A 62 8.75 8.90 9.28
N LEU A 63 7.49 8.54 9.56
CA LEU A 63 6.94 8.58 10.92
C LEU A 63 7.64 7.60 11.86
N TRP A 64 8.00 6.41 11.36
CA TRP A 64 8.76 5.44 12.11
C TRP A 64 10.12 6.00 12.52
N THR A 65 10.90 6.53 11.57
CA THR A 65 12.25 7.05 11.88
C THR A 65 12.20 8.21 12.87
N TRP A 66 11.24 9.13 12.72
CA TRP A 66 11.05 10.23 13.67
C TRP A 66 10.68 9.74 15.06
N SER A 67 9.85 8.69 15.19
CA SER A 67 9.50 8.12 16.50
C SER A 67 10.66 7.41 17.20
N THR A 68 11.67 6.99 16.46
CA THR A 68 12.84 6.25 16.98
C THR A 68 14.10 7.10 17.11
N THR A 69 14.07 8.35 16.63
CA THR A 69 15.19 9.29 16.76
C THR A 69 15.10 9.94 18.16
N PRO A 70 16.16 9.88 18.99
CA PRO A 70 16.15 10.42 20.35
C PRO A 70 16.07 11.95 20.40
#